data_AF-A0A259I4A3-F1
#
_entry.id   AF-A0A259I4A3-F1
#
_cell.length_a   1.000
_cell.length_b   1.000
_cell.length_c   1.000
_cell.angle_alpha   90.00
_cell.angle_beta   90.00
_cell.angle_gamma   90.00
#
_symmetry.space_group_name_H-M   'P 1'
#
loop_
_entity.id
_entity.type
_entity.pdbx_description
1 polymer ?
#
loop_
_entity_poly.entity_id
_entity_poly.type
_entity_poly.pdbx_seq_one_letter_code
_entity_poly.pdbx_strand_id
1 'polypeptide(L)'
;MNTVIAVYAKGQPPRYPKIDAYIFDTANPEYAKVLAAHGVAAASMASKSDTMFDPPTRYATGLLGMNERVEGGAFRPLLGEDNAAAVAAVQKAAWKDFPYPALLVFGHGPEDAQSRTGVMGHIRMGIAASMFRRGLAPFIVVSGGNVHPNRTPFNEAVEMKRVLIEQHGIPADRILMEPHARHTTTNLRNCARLLLAAGFPADRPSLIVSDHMTIKYIASPLLAQRSLAEMGVKPGKIAPGPDQFTVLFTPDPVAFHVEPLDPLDP
;
A
#
# COMPACT_ATOMS: atom_id res chain seq x y z
N MET A 1 -11.39 -10.65 11.49
CA MET A 1 -11.28 -10.88 12.96
C MET A 1 -10.63 -12.21 13.32
N ASN A 2 -11.12 -13.37 12.85
CA ASN A 2 -10.57 -14.68 13.23
C ASN A 2 -9.07 -14.82 12.90
N THR A 3 -8.65 -14.37 11.72
CA THR A 3 -7.23 -14.36 11.32
C THR A 3 -6.37 -13.50 12.25
N VAL A 4 -6.86 -12.33 12.68
CA VAL A 4 -6.15 -11.46 13.63
C VAL A 4 -5.90 -12.19 14.94
N ILE A 5 -6.93 -12.83 15.51
CA ILE A 5 -6.80 -13.60 16.76
C ILE A 5 -5.85 -14.79 16.56
N ALA A 6 -5.97 -15.51 15.44
CA ALA A 6 -5.13 -16.65 15.14
C ALA A 6 -3.64 -16.27 15.04
N VAL A 7 -3.32 -15.18 14.34
CA VAL A 7 -1.93 -14.72 14.18
C VAL A 7 -1.43 -14.04 15.45
N TYR A 8 -2.14 -13.00 15.90
CA TYR A 8 -1.63 -12.07 16.90
C TYR A 8 -1.96 -12.43 18.34
N ALA A 9 -2.87 -13.38 18.59
CA ALA A 9 -3.07 -13.93 19.94
C ALA A 9 -2.60 -15.39 20.08
N LYS A 10 -2.72 -16.21 19.02
CA LYS A 10 -2.33 -17.63 19.08
C LYS A 10 -0.98 -17.95 18.44
N GLY A 11 -0.29 -16.98 17.83
CA GLY A 11 1.03 -17.17 17.25
C GLY A 11 1.03 -17.98 15.95
N GLN A 12 -0.10 -18.08 15.24
CA GLN A 12 -0.11 -18.74 13.94
C GLN A 12 0.71 -17.91 12.93
N PRO A 13 1.55 -18.54 12.09
CA PRO A 13 2.28 -17.82 11.06
C PRO A 13 1.31 -17.08 10.11
N PRO A 14 1.50 -15.78 9.86
CA PRO A 14 0.74 -15.09 8.81
C PRO A 14 1.24 -15.51 7.43
N ARG A 15 0.57 -15.07 6.37
CA ARG A 15 0.97 -15.33 4.99
C ARG A 15 2.40 -14.86 4.70
N TYR A 16 2.82 -13.74 5.30
CA TYR A 16 4.18 -13.20 5.19
C TYR A 16 4.86 -13.06 6.55
N PRO A 17 5.43 -14.14 7.10
CA PRO A 17 6.03 -14.12 8.44
C PRO A 17 7.17 -13.11 8.60
N LYS A 18 7.85 -12.72 7.52
CA LYS A 18 8.96 -11.76 7.58
C LYS A 18 8.53 -10.33 7.89
N ILE A 19 7.28 -9.97 7.58
CA ILE A 19 6.81 -8.57 7.68
C ILE A 19 5.52 -8.42 8.48
N ASP A 20 4.70 -9.46 8.57
CA ASP A 20 3.38 -9.40 9.23
C ASP A 20 3.33 -10.17 10.57
N ALA A 21 4.45 -10.77 11.00
CA ALA A 21 4.49 -11.63 12.19
C ALA A 21 4.13 -10.91 13.49
N TYR A 22 3.64 -11.70 14.45
CA TYR A 22 3.45 -11.33 15.84
C TYR A 22 4.78 -11.07 16.54
N ILE A 23 4.78 -10.26 17.60
CA ILE A 23 6.02 -9.83 18.28
C ILE A 23 6.21 -10.45 19.67
N PHE A 24 5.17 -11.10 20.22
CA PHE A 24 5.20 -11.70 21.55
C PHE A 24 5.65 -13.16 21.52
N ASP A 25 6.39 -13.59 22.55
CA ASP A 25 6.63 -15.02 22.77
C ASP A 25 5.37 -15.70 23.30
N THR A 26 4.73 -16.50 22.46
CA THR A 26 3.49 -17.21 22.81
C THR A 26 3.70 -18.37 23.78
N ALA A 27 4.95 -18.84 23.96
CA ALA A 27 5.28 -19.84 24.96
C ALA A 27 5.43 -19.23 26.37
N ASN A 28 5.54 -17.91 26.49
CA ASN A 28 5.66 -17.23 27.77
C ASN A 28 4.31 -17.23 28.53
N PRO A 29 4.21 -17.82 29.73
CA PRO A 29 2.97 -17.83 30.51
C PRO A 29 2.42 -16.44 30.85
N GLU A 30 3.28 -15.41 30.94
CA GLU A 30 2.85 -14.03 31.17
C GLU A 30 2.02 -13.48 30.00
N TYR A 31 2.22 -14.01 28.79
CA TYR A 31 1.46 -13.59 27.62
C TYR A 31 -0.05 -13.85 27.76
N ALA A 32 -0.43 -14.95 28.42
CA ALA A 32 -1.84 -15.24 28.73
C ALA A 32 -2.45 -14.17 29.64
N LYS A 33 -1.67 -13.60 30.58
CA LYS A 33 -2.12 -12.50 31.44
C LYS A 33 -2.31 -11.21 30.64
N VAL A 34 -1.42 -10.94 29.68
CA VAL A 34 -1.55 -9.79 28.76
C VAL A 34 -2.84 -9.91 27.95
N LEU A 35 -3.13 -11.08 27.36
CA LEU A 35 -4.37 -11.33 26.62
C LEU A 35 -5.62 -11.19 27.51
N ALA A 36 -5.57 -11.68 28.75
CA ALA A 36 -6.67 -11.53 29.70
C ALA A 36 -6.91 -10.06 30.07
N ALA A 37 -5.85 -9.31 30.36
CA ALA A 37 -5.94 -7.87 30.65
C ALA A 37 -6.52 -7.10 29.45
N HIS A 38 -6.07 -7.41 28.24
CA HIS A 38 -6.63 -6.85 27.01
C HIS A 38 -8.12 -7.19 26.83
N GLY A 39 -8.52 -8.44 27.10
CA GLY A 39 -9.92 -8.86 27.06
C GLY A 39 -10.82 -8.09 28.02
N VAL A 40 -10.37 -7.89 29.26
CA VAL A 40 -11.08 -7.09 30.27
C VAL A 40 -11.18 -5.63 29.83
N ALA A 41 -10.08 -5.05 29.32
CA ALA A 41 -10.07 -3.68 28.83
C ALA A 41 -11.04 -3.51 27.64
N ALA A 42 -11.01 -4.41 26.65
CA ALA A 42 -11.90 -4.38 25.49
C ALA A 42 -13.38 -4.48 25.89
N ALA A 43 -13.71 -5.35 26.84
CA ALA A 43 -15.07 -5.49 27.36
C ALA A 43 -15.54 -4.26 28.15
N SER A 44 -14.64 -3.60 28.90
CA SER A 44 -14.98 -2.40 29.69
C SER A 44 -15.39 -1.20 28.84
N MET A 45 -14.98 -1.17 27.57
CA MET A 45 -15.34 -0.10 26.64
C MET A 45 -16.75 -0.26 26.03
N ALA A 46 -17.53 -1.27 26.44
CA ALA A 46 -18.85 -1.59 25.87
C ALA A 46 -19.82 -0.41 25.91
N SER A 47 -20.50 -0.20 24.77
CA SER A 47 -21.58 0.77 24.63
C SER A 47 -22.93 0.06 24.50
N LYS A 48 -24.00 0.73 24.93
CA LYS A 48 -25.38 0.25 24.70
C LYS A 48 -25.75 0.18 23.21
N SER A 49 -25.00 0.86 22.35
CA SER A 49 -25.16 0.86 20.90
C SER A 49 -24.35 -0.25 20.20
N ASP A 50 -23.60 -1.07 20.94
CA ASP A 50 -22.77 -2.11 20.34
C ASP A 50 -23.63 -3.17 19.63
N THR A 51 -23.22 -3.51 18.43
CA THR A 51 -23.63 -4.68 17.67
C THR A 51 -22.87 -5.93 18.12
N MET A 52 -23.29 -7.10 17.64
CA MET A 52 -22.58 -8.36 17.90
C MET A 52 -21.14 -8.41 17.37
N PHE A 53 -20.76 -7.49 16.47
CA PHE A 53 -19.41 -7.43 15.90
C PHE A 53 -18.48 -6.49 16.66
N ASP A 54 -19.01 -5.57 17.48
CA ASP A 54 -18.18 -4.55 18.13
C ASP A 54 -17.25 -5.10 19.21
N PRO A 55 -17.66 -6.05 20.09
CA PRO A 55 -16.73 -6.66 21.03
C PRO A 55 -15.55 -7.39 20.35
N PRO A 56 -15.76 -8.33 19.39
CA PRO A 56 -14.64 -9.00 18.76
C PRO A 56 -13.82 -8.08 17.84
N THR A 57 -14.43 -7.04 17.24
CA THR A 57 -13.68 -6.02 16.48
C THR A 57 -12.75 -5.26 17.40
N ARG A 58 -13.22 -4.73 18.53
CA ARG A 58 -12.36 -4.00 19.48
C ARG A 58 -11.22 -4.86 20.02
N TYR A 59 -11.52 -6.11 20.36
CA TYR A 59 -10.48 -7.05 20.78
C TYR A 59 -9.44 -7.27 19.67
N ALA A 60 -9.88 -7.51 18.44
CA ALA A 60 -8.97 -7.68 17.30
C ALA A 60 -8.14 -6.42 17.00
N THR A 61 -8.75 -5.23 17.00
CA THR A 61 -8.03 -3.96 16.79
C THR A 61 -6.99 -3.71 17.87
N GLY A 62 -7.29 -4.01 19.13
CA GLY A 62 -6.30 -3.90 20.19
C GLY A 62 -5.15 -4.91 20.07
N LEU A 63 -5.40 -6.13 19.58
CA LEU A 63 -4.32 -7.09 19.27
C LEU A 63 -3.38 -6.58 18.19
N LEU A 64 -3.92 -5.93 17.15
CA LEU A 64 -3.12 -5.26 16.12
C LEU A 64 -2.28 -4.14 16.75
N GLY A 65 -2.88 -3.29 17.58
CA GLY A 65 -2.18 -2.23 18.31
C GLY A 65 -1.05 -2.76 19.20
N MET A 66 -1.30 -3.80 19.98
CA MET A 66 -0.30 -4.46 20.83
C MET A 66 0.86 -5.06 20.04
N ASN A 67 0.62 -5.50 18.80
CA ASN A 67 1.65 -6.04 17.91
C ASN A 67 2.28 -4.98 17.00
N GLU A 68 2.01 -3.69 17.23
CA GLU A 68 2.51 -2.58 16.42
C GLU A 68 2.07 -2.69 14.95
N ARG A 69 0.88 -3.25 14.70
CA ARG A 69 0.29 -3.51 13.37
C ARG A 69 -0.84 -2.54 13.03
N VAL A 70 -0.54 -1.24 13.11
CA VAL A 70 -1.53 -0.16 12.95
C VAL A 70 -1.50 0.49 11.56
N GLU A 71 -0.61 0.03 10.69
CA GLU A 71 -0.29 0.67 9.41
C GLU A 71 -1.49 0.73 8.47
N GLY A 72 -2.36 -0.29 8.49
CA GLY A 72 -3.59 -0.30 7.67
C GLY A 72 -4.59 0.82 8.01
N GLY A 73 -4.51 1.38 9.22
CA GLY A 73 -5.34 2.52 9.66
C GLY A 73 -4.67 3.89 9.53
N ALA A 74 -3.35 3.94 9.27
CA ALA A 74 -2.62 5.19 9.13
C ALA A 74 -3.01 5.93 7.82
N PHE A 75 -2.71 7.23 7.71
CA PHE A 75 -2.93 8.01 6.47
C PHE A 75 -4.38 7.95 5.93
N ARG A 76 -5.36 7.93 6.84
CA ARG A 76 -6.80 7.93 6.53
C ARG A 76 -7.40 9.24 7.05
N PRO A 77 -8.22 9.95 6.26
CA PRO A 77 -8.73 9.58 4.94
C PRO A 77 -7.69 9.74 3.81
N LEU A 78 -7.56 8.72 2.94
CA LEU A 78 -6.48 8.66 1.93
C LEU A 78 -6.54 9.78 0.87
N LEU A 79 -7.73 10.26 0.52
CA LEU A 79 -7.89 11.35 -0.45
C LEU A 79 -7.75 12.74 0.18
N GLY A 80 -7.72 12.81 1.51
CA GLY A 80 -7.53 14.04 2.27
C GLY A 80 -6.05 14.30 2.59
N GLU A 81 -5.83 15.24 3.50
CA GLU A 81 -4.52 15.51 4.12
C GLU A 81 -3.38 15.57 3.09
N ASP A 82 -2.45 14.62 3.16
CA ASP A 82 -1.27 14.49 2.32
C ASP A 82 -1.55 14.43 0.80
N ASN A 83 -2.73 13.94 0.42
CA ASN A 83 -3.16 13.83 -0.97
C ASN A 83 -4.13 14.92 -1.39
N ALA A 84 -4.63 15.75 -0.48
CA ALA A 84 -5.72 16.71 -0.77
C ALA A 84 -5.40 17.66 -1.93
N ALA A 85 -4.18 18.22 -1.96
CA ALA A 85 -3.76 19.13 -3.02
C ALA A 85 -3.69 18.43 -4.40
N ALA A 86 -3.14 17.21 -4.41
CA ALA A 86 -3.04 16.43 -5.64
C ALA A 86 -4.42 15.96 -6.13
N VAL A 87 -5.29 15.51 -5.24
CA VAL A 87 -6.69 15.17 -5.56
C VAL A 87 -7.44 16.37 -6.12
N ALA A 88 -7.27 17.57 -5.56
CA ALA A 88 -7.86 18.79 -6.12
C ALA A 88 -7.31 19.12 -7.52
N ALA A 89 -6.05 18.82 -7.79
CA ALA A 89 -5.44 19.00 -9.11
C ALA A 89 -5.93 17.96 -10.13
N VAL A 90 -6.18 16.71 -9.72
CA VAL A 90 -6.76 15.64 -10.57
C VAL A 90 -8.10 16.09 -11.15
N GLN A 91 -8.96 16.72 -10.35
CA GLN A 91 -10.26 17.23 -10.79
C GLN A 91 -10.18 18.34 -11.86
N LYS A 92 -9.01 18.99 -12.00
CA LYS A 92 -8.79 20.13 -12.91
C LYS A 92 -7.83 19.77 -14.05
N ALA A 93 -7.38 18.52 -14.15
CA ALA A 93 -6.33 18.14 -15.07
C ALA A 93 -6.83 18.13 -16.53
N ALA A 94 -6.01 18.69 -17.42
CA ALA A 94 -6.25 18.64 -18.86
C ALA A 94 -5.79 17.28 -19.43
N TRP A 95 -6.52 16.21 -19.13
CA TRP A 95 -6.15 14.83 -19.45
C TRP A 95 -5.80 14.57 -20.92
N LYS A 96 -6.39 15.34 -21.84
CA LYS A 96 -6.14 15.24 -23.29
C LYS A 96 -4.72 15.65 -23.70
N ASP A 97 -4.02 16.41 -22.87
CA ASP A 97 -2.67 16.91 -23.17
C ASP A 97 -1.58 15.87 -22.84
N PHE A 98 -1.95 14.75 -22.21
CA PHE A 98 -1.03 13.72 -21.75
C PHE A 98 -1.41 12.34 -22.30
N PRO A 99 -0.42 11.52 -22.72
CA PRO A 99 -0.71 10.18 -23.25
C PRO A 99 -1.18 9.20 -22.17
N TYR A 100 -0.74 9.37 -20.92
CA TYR A 100 -1.09 8.50 -19.81
C TYR A 100 -1.66 9.29 -18.62
N PRO A 101 -2.62 8.75 -17.85
CA PRO A 101 -3.19 9.43 -16.68
C PRO A 101 -2.19 9.58 -15.52
N ALA A 102 -1.36 8.57 -15.28
CA ALA A 102 -0.40 8.57 -14.18
C ALA A 102 0.85 7.74 -14.47
N LEU A 103 1.93 8.07 -13.76
CA LEU A 103 3.11 7.23 -13.56
C LEU A 103 3.03 6.58 -12.17
N LEU A 104 2.93 5.25 -12.10
CA LEU A 104 2.84 4.49 -10.85
C LEU A 104 4.22 3.96 -10.48
N VAL A 105 4.75 4.39 -9.34
CA VAL A 105 6.09 4.03 -8.86
C VAL A 105 5.95 3.21 -7.60
N PHE A 106 6.35 1.94 -7.68
CA PHE A 106 6.31 1.03 -6.54
C PHE A 106 7.61 1.12 -5.75
N GLY A 107 7.45 1.19 -4.44
CA GLY A 107 8.52 1.26 -3.48
C GLY A 107 9.45 0.07 -3.56
N HIS A 108 10.66 0.31 -3.06
CA HIS A 108 11.67 -0.69 -2.81
C HIS A 108 12.39 -0.25 -1.55
N GLY A 109 11.97 -0.83 -0.43
CA GLY A 109 12.53 -0.51 0.87
C GLY A 109 14.04 -0.67 0.92
N PRO A 110 14.69 0.08 1.81
CA PRO A 110 16.13 -0.05 2.04
C PRO A 110 16.48 -1.45 2.54
N GLU A 111 17.71 -1.88 2.27
CA GLU A 111 18.24 -3.15 2.82
C GLU A 111 18.66 -3.00 4.29
N ASP A 112 18.82 -1.77 4.76
CA ASP A 112 19.27 -1.42 6.11
C ASP A 112 18.27 -0.50 6.85
N ALA A 113 18.40 -0.43 8.17
CA ALA A 113 17.49 0.32 9.04
C ALA A 113 17.78 1.83 9.12
N GLN A 114 18.90 2.30 8.57
CA GLN A 114 19.33 3.71 8.64
C GLN A 114 18.88 4.49 7.40
N SER A 115 18.94 3.85 6.24
CA SER A 115 18.52 4.42 4.98
C SER A 115 17.01 4.65 4.98
N ARG A 116 16.57 5.81 4.49
CA ARG A 116 15.14 6.14 4.31
C ARG A 116 14.57 5.63 3.00
N THR A 117 15.43 5.37 2.03
CA THR A 117 15.07 4.88 0.70
C THR A 117 16.20 4.02 0.16
N GLY A 118 15.86 2.87 -0.45
CA GLY A 118 16.85 2.00 -1.07
C GLY A 118 17.41 2.58 -2.39
N VAL A 119 18.59 2.09 -2.81
CA VAL A 119 19.25 2.48 -4.07
C VAL A 119 18.31 2.31 -5.27
N MET A 120 17.58 1.20 -5.33
CA MET A 120 16.61 0.96 -6.39
C MET A 120 15.44 1.95 -6.36
N GLY A 121 15.04 2.43 -5.17
CA GLY A 121 14.05 3.50 -5.03
C GLY A 121 14.48 4.77 -5.75
N HIS A 122 15.74 5.21 -5.54
CA HIS A 122 16.31 6.37 -6.24
C HIS A 122 16.33 6.20 -7.76
N ILE A 123 16.71 5.01 -8.25
CA ILE A 123 16.70 4.71 -9.69
C ILE A 123 15.28 4.85 -10.27
N ARG A 124 14.28 4.24 -9.62
CA ARG A 124 12.88 4.27 -10.08
C ARG A 124 12.31 5.68 -10.08
N MET A 125 12.58 6.47 -9.03
CA MET A 125 12.16 7.87 -8.97
C MET A 125 12.83 8.73 -10.04
N GLY A 126 14.11 8.50 -10.34
CA GLY A 126 14.81 9.18 -11.42
C GLY A 126 14.18 8.92 -12.80
N ILE A 127 13.79 7.66 -13.06
CA ILE A 127 13.07 7.28 -14.29
C ILE A 127 11.69 7.99 -14.35
N ALA A 128 10.90 7.90 -13.28
CA ALA A 128 9.58 8.52 -13.20
C ALA A 128 9.65 10.05 -13.36
N ALA A 129 10.61 10.70 -12.71
CA ALA A 129 10.82 12.14 -12.84
C ALA A 129 11.22 12.55 -14.26
N SER A 130 12.05 11.74 -14.95
CA SER A 130 12.39 11.95 -16.35
C SER A 130 11.15 11.85 -17.26
N MET A 131 10.32 10.83 -17.05
CA MET A 131 9.06 10.65 -17.79
C MET A 131 8.05 11.77 -17.52
N PHE A 132 7.96 12.24 -16.29
CA PHE A 132 7.11 13.38 -15.91
C PHE A 132 7.56 14.66 -16.64
N ARG A 133 8.86 14.99 -16.64
CA ARG A 133 9.40 16.16 -17.35
C ARG A 133 9.18 16.09 -18.87
N ARG A 134 9.12 14.89 -19.44
CA ARG A 134 8.77 14.66 -20.85
C ARG A 134 7.28 14.80 -21.15
N GLY A 135 6.44 15.06 -20.15
CA GLY A 135 4.99 15.21 -20.32
C GLY A 135 4.26 13.90 -20.59
N LEU A 136 4.77 12.75 -20.14
CA LEU A 136 4.09 11.47 -20.35
C LEU A 136 2.83 11.30 -19.49
N ALA A 137 2.80 11.88 -18.30
CA ALA A 137 1.61 11.93 -17.47
C ALA A 137 1.62 13.19 -16.58
N PRO A 138 0.45 13.70 -16.17
CA PRO A 138 0.35 14.88 -15.31
C PRO A 138 0.54 14.56 -13.82
N PHE A 139 0.58 13.28 -13.42
CA PHE A 139 0.71 12.86 -12.03
C PHE A 139 1.66 11.68 -11.87
N ILE A 140 2.31 11.64 -10.70
CA ILE A 140 3.03 10.48 -10.19
C ILE A 140 2.27 9.94 -8.99
N VAL A 141 2.07 8.62 -8.93
CA VAL A 141 1.55 7.92 -7.76
C VAL A 141 2.68 7.08 -7.20
N VAL A 142 3.08 7.35 -5.96
CA VAL A 142 4.09 6.56 -5.25
C VAL A 142 3.40 5.62 -4.27
N SER A 143 3.81 4.35 -4.24
CA SER A 143 3.09 3.28 -3.55
C SER A 143 4.06 2.39 -2.75
N GLY A 144 3.83 2.27 -1.45
CA GLY A 144 4.65 1.49 -0.53
C GLY A 144 4.48 1.89 0.93
N GLY A 145 4.44 0.90 1.83
CA GLY A 145 4.23 1.06 3.27
C GLY A 145 5.48 0.88 4.13
N ASN A 146 5.28 0.52 5.40
CA ASN A 146 6.32 0.35 6.41
C ASN A 146 6.83 -1.11 6.47
N VAL A 147 7.42 -1.58 5.37
CA VAL A 147 7.65 -3.03 5.17
C VAL A 147 9.06 -3.46 5.57
N HIS A 148 10.07 -2.73 5.10
CA HIS A 148 11.46 -3.14 5.20
C HIS A 148 12.33 -2.05 5.84
N PRO A 149 13.08 -2.38 6.92
CA PRO A 149 12.97 -3.62 7.71
C PRO A 149 11.60 -3.75 8.43
N ASN A 150 11.26 -4.96 8.91
CA ASN A 150 10.00 -5.19 9.64
C ASN A 150 9.87 -4.22 10.82
N ARG A 151 8.72 -3.54 10.93
CA ARG A 151 8.43 -2.48 11.91
C ARG A 151 9.27 -1.21 11.74
N THR A 152 9.73 -0.94 10.51
CA THR A 152 10.37 0.34 10.20
C THR A 152 9.41 1.51 10.48
N PRO A 153 9.87 2.60 11.12
CA PRO A 153 9.07 3.81 11.26
C PRO A 153 8.94 4.56 9.93
N PHE A 154 9.75 4.23 8.92
CA PHE A 154 9.75 4.92 7.63
C PHE A 154 8.71 4.33 6.67
N ASN A 155 7.82 5.18 6.17
CA ASN A 155 6.87 4.83 5.13
C ASN A 155 7.46 5.11 3.75
N GLU A 156 7.51 4.10 2.88
CA GLU A 156 8.15 4.23 1.57
C GLU A 156 7.49 5.31 0.69
N ALA A 157 6.16 5.40 0.67
CA ALA A 157 5.45 6.41 -0.13
C ALA A 157 5.78 7.85 0.32
N VAL A 158 5.89 8.08 1.63
CA VAL A 158 6.27 9.37 2.21
C VAL A 158 7.67 9.78 1.77
N GLU A 159 8.65 8.88 1.92
CA GLU A 159 10.04 9.19 1.55
C GLU A 159 10.20 9.30 0.03
N MET A 160 9.47 8.53 -0.78
CA MET A 160 9.47 8.68 -2.23
C MET A 160 8.89 10.03 -2.68
N LYS A 161 7.77 10.47 -2.11
CA LYS A 161 7.20 11.80 -2.39
C LYS A 161 8.19 12.89 -2.05
N ARG A 162 8.85 12.79 -0.89
CA ARG A 162 9.89 13.72 -0.48
C ARG A 162 11.05 13.80 -1.48
N VAL A 163 11.59 12.67 -1.91
CA VAL A 163 12.69 12.63 -2.90
C VAL A 163 12.27 13.23 -4.24
N LEU A 164 11.07 12.92 -4.73
CA LEU A 164 10.55 13.51 -5.97
C LEU A 164 10.43 15.05 -5.89
N ILE A 165 10.04 15.59 -4.74
CA ILE A 165 9.96 17.03 -4.51
C ILE A 165 11.37 17.63 -4.39
N GLU A 166 12.15 17.18 -3.41
CA GLU A 166 13.41 17.80 -3.00
C GLU A 166 14.53 17.64 -4.04
N GLN A 167 14.61 16.47 -4.68
CA GLN A 167 15.74 16.12 -5.56
C GLN A 167 15.39 16.22 -7.06
N HIS A 168 14.10 16.06 -7.40
CA HIS A 168 13.66 16.07 -8.79
C HIS A 168 12.77 17.27 -9.16
N GLY A 169 12.42 18.12 -8.19
CA GLY A 169 11.65 19.35 -8.44
C GLY A 169 10.21 19.09 -8.91
N ILE A 170 9.66 17.91 -8.63
CA ILE A 170 8.29 17.58 -9.01
C ILE A 170 7.34 18.30 -8.05
N PRO A 171 6.33 19.05 -8.54
CA PRO A 171 5.40 19.76 -7.66
C PRO A 171 4.60 18.80 -6.76
N ALA A 172 4.41 19.16 -5.49
CA ALA A 172 3.76 18.30 -4.50
C ALA A 172 2.28 17.98 -4.83
N ASP A 173 1.59 18.91 -5.51
CA ASP A 173 0.22 18.74 -6.01
C ASP A 173 0.15 17.86 -7.27
N ARG A 174 1.28 17.32 -7.73
CA ARG A 174 1.37 16.34 -8.82
C ARG A 174 1.76 14.95 -8.35
N ILE A 175 1.87 14.75 -7.03
CA ILE A 175 2.27 13.48 -6.43
C ILE A 175 1.20 13.01 -5.44
N LEU A 176 0.61 11.85 -5.73
CA LEU A 176 -0.25 11.14 -4.79
C LEU A 176 0.54 10.01 -4.12
N MET A 177 0.20 9.74 -2.85
CA MET A 177 0.78 8.66 -2.05
C MET A 177 -0.23 7.56 -1.80
N GLU A 178 0.22 6.32 -1.95
CA GLU A 178 -0.44 5.12 -1.48
C GLU A 178 0.47 4.46 -0.42
N PRO A 179 0.22 4.68 0.88
CA PRO A 179 1.17 4.35 1.94
C PRO A 179 0.94 2.98 2.59
N HIS A 180 0.06 2.14 2.05
CA HIS A 180 -0.41 0.91 2.71
C HIS A 180 0.13 -0.38 2.08
N ALA A 181 0.64 -0.33 0.85
CA ALA A 181 1.09 -1.53 0.16
C ALA A 181 2.31 -2.19 0.83
N ARG A 182 2.29 -3.52 0.85
CA ARG A 182 3.35 -4.35 1.43
C ARG A 182 4.09 -5.23 0.42
N HIS A 183 3.51 -5.40 -0.76
CA HIS A 183 3.99 -6.26 -1.84
C HIS A 183 3.63 -5.68 -3.20
N THR A 184 4.23 -6.19 -4.27
CA THR A 184 3.85 -5.83 -5.64
C THR A 184 2.36 -6.06 -5.93
N THR A 185 1.75 -7.10 -5.36
CA THR A 185 0.31 -7.39 -5.51
C THR A 185 -0.56 -6.36 -4.80
N THR A 186 -0.21 -5.96 -3.58
CA THR A 186 -0.93 -4.91 -2.84
C THR A 186 -0.63 -3.50 -3.37
N ASN A 187 0.56 -3.23 -3.92
CA ASN A 187 0.86 -1.99 -4.67
C ASN A 187 -0.12 -1.84 -5.84
N LEU A 188 -0.31 -2.90 -6.64
CA LEU A 188 -1.27 -2.89 -7.75
C LEU A 188 -2.70 -2.66 -7.28
N ARG A 189 -3.14 -3.39 -6.25
CA ARG A 189 -4.50 -3.26 -5.70
C ARG A 189 -4.75 -1.86 -5.16
N ASN A 190 -3.86 -1.36 -4.33
CA ASN A 190 -4.06 -0.09 -3.65
C ASN A 190 -3.91 1.09 -4.63
N CYS A 191 -2.99 1.00 -5.61
CA CYS A 191 -2.94 1.96 -6.71
C CYS A 191 -4.24 1.96 -7.54
N ALA A 192 -4.81 0.79 -7.85
CA ALA A 192 -6.09 0.72 -8.55
C ALA A 192 -7.21 1.42 -7.78
N ARG A 193 -7.33 1.11 -6.48
CA ARG A 193 -8.29 1.79 -5.59
C ARG A 193 -8.07 3.29 -5.56
N LEU A 194 -6.83 3.76 -5.42
CA LEU A 194 -6.50 5.18 -5.37
C LEU A 194 -6.81 5.90 -6.68
N LEU A 195 -6.43 5.33 -7.84
CA LEU A 195 -6.74 5.90 -9.15
C LEU A 195 -8.25 6.06 -9.35
N LEU A 196 -9.01 5.01 -9.06
CA LEU A 196 -10.47 5.02 -9.21
C LEU A 196 -11.13 5.99 -8.22
N ALA A 197 -10.72 5.98 -6.94
CA ALA A 197 -11.30 6.82 -5.90
C ALA A 197 -10.97 8.31 -6.09
N ALA A 198 -9.77 8.63 -6.59
CA ALA A 198 -9.36 10.01 -6.88
C ALA A 198 -9.96 10.56 -8.19
N GLY A 199 -10.59 9.72 -9.01
CA GLY A 199 -11.24 10.13 -10.26
C GLY A 199 -10.30 10.21 -11.47
N PHE A 200 -9.22 9.41 -11.51
CA PHE A 200 -8.39 9.29 -12.71
C PHE A 200 -9.18 8.65 -13.87
N PRO A 201 -8.91 9.04 -15.13
CA PRO A 201 -9.48 8.37 -16.30
C PRO A 201 -9.15 6.87 -16.30
N ALA A 202 -10.19 6.04 -16.37
CA ALA A 202 -10.09 4.57 -16.49
C ALA A 202 -10.32 4.08 -17.93
N ASP A 203 -10.57 4.98 -18.87
CA ASP A 203 -10.74 4.71 -20.31
C ASP A 203 -9.42 4.36 -21.02
N ARG A 204 -8.28 4.68 -20.38
CA ARG A 204 -6.93 4.47 -20.91
C ARG A 204 -5.97 4.03 -19.79
N PRO A 205 -4.89 3.29 -20.11
CA PRO A 205 -3.96 2.80 -19.10
C PRO A 205 -3.05 3.89 -18.53
N SER A 206 -2.67 3.75 -17.26
CA SER A 206 -1.50 4.42 -16.66
C SER A 206 -0.22 3.61 -16.92
N LEU A 207 0.95 4.18 -16.64
CA LEU A 207 2.23 3.47 -16.72
C LEU A 207 2.70 3.07 -15.33
N ILE A 208 2.95 1.78 -15.11
CA ILE A 208 3.79 1.36 -13.99
C ILE A 208 5.24 1.56 -14.40
N VAL A 209 6.02 2.25 -13.58
CA VAL A 209 7.41 2.62 -13.83
C VAL A 209 8.31 1.90 -12.85
N SER A 210 9.30 1.17 -13.35
CA SER A 210 10.30 0.50 -12.51
C SER A 210 11.59 0.20 -13.30
N ASP A 211 12.57 -0.43 -12.65
CA ASP A 211 13.72 -1.03 -13.31
C ASP A 211 13.33 -2.19 -14.25
N HIS A 212 14.21 -2.46 -15.22
CA HIS A 212 13.99 -3.43 -16.29
C HIS A 212 13.75 -4.88 -15.83
N MET A 213 14.23 -5.28 -14.64
CA MET A 213 14.01 -6.63 -14.13
C MET A 213 12.64 -6.73 -13.46
N THR A 214 12.28 -5.75 -12.64
CA THR A 214 10.97 -5.69 -11.98
C THR A 214 9.85 -5.55 -13.00
N ILE A 215 10.03 -4.78 -14.07
CA ILE A 215 9.05 -4.65 -15.16
C ILE A 215 8.78 -5.99 -15.85
N LYS A 216 9.81 -6.81 -16.10
CA LYS A 216 9.63 -8.17 -16.63
C LYS A 216 8.83 -9.05 -15.68
N TYR A 217 9.09 -8.95 -14.37
CA TYR A 217 8.29 -9.66 -13.37
C TYR A 217 6.84 -9.19 -13.37
N ILE A 218 6.60 -7.87 -13.40
CA ILE A 218 5.25 -7.32 -13.37
C ILE A 218 4.45 -7.72 -14.63
N ALA A 219 5.10 -7.73 -15.80
CA ALA A 219 4.51 -8.16 -17.06
C ALA A 219 4.24 -9.68 -17.13
N SER A 220 4.79 -10.46 -16.20
CA SER A 220 4.73 -11.92 -16.28
C SER A 220 3.38 -12.50 -15.81
N PRO A 221 2.97 -13.67 -16.32
CA PRO A 221 1.81 -14.40 -15.80
C PRO A 221 1.91 -14.74 -14.31
N LEU A 222 3.14 -14.82 -13.77
CA LEU A 222 3.39 -15.15 -12.37
C LEU A 222 2.75 -14.14 -11.41
N LEU A 223 2.82 -12.83 -11.71
CA LEU A 223 2.19 -11.83 -10.86
C LEU A 223 0.66 -11.94 -10.91
N ALA A 224 0.09 -12.24 -12.07
CA ALA A 224 -1.35 -12.42 -12.22
C ALA A 224 -1.85 -13.66 -11.45
N GLN A 225 -1.08 -14.76 -11.48
CA GLN A 225 -1.37 -15.96 -10.68
C GLN A 225 -1.23 -15.68 -9.17
N ARG A 226 -0.17 -14.97 -8.78
CA ARG A 226 0.07 -14.57 -7.40
C ARG A 226 -1.06 -13.67 -6.87
N SER A 227 -1.53 -12.73 -7.67
CA SER A 227 -2.66 -11.84 -7.30
C SER A 227 -3.93 -12.64 -7.03
N LEU A 228 -4.25 -13.62 -7.88
CA LEU A 228 -5.40 -14.50 -7.66
C LEU A 228 -5.24 -15.38 -6.41
N ALA A 229 -4.05 -15.95 -6.21
CA ALA A 229 -3.77 -16.80 -5.05
C ALA A 229 -3.82 -16.03 -3.72
N GLU A 230 -3.38 -14.77 -3.73
CA GLU A 230 -3.27 -13.95 -2.51
C GLU A 230 -4.54 -13.15 -2.20
N MET A 231 -5.23 -12.64 -3.22
CA MET A 231 -6.33 -11.67 -3.06
C MET A 231 -7.66 -12.15 -3.68
N GLY A 232 -7.68 -13.32 -4.33
CA GLY A 232 -8.83 -13.82 -5.08
C GLY A 232 -9.16 -13.06 -6.37
N VAL A 233 -8.51 -11.92 -6.61
CA VAL A 233 -8.85 -10.99 -7.70
C VAL A 233 -7.59 -10.51 -8.45
N LYS A 234 -7.80 -10.04 -9.69
CA LYS A 234 -6.79 -9.28 -10.43
C LYS A 234 -7.21 -7.80 -10.37
N PRO A 235 -6.44 -6.91 -9.70
CA PRO A 235 -6.86 -5.53 -9.48
C PRO A 235 -6.89 -4.64 -10.73
N GLY A 236 -6.52 -5.18 -11.88
CA GLY A 236 -6.49 -4.47 -13.14
C GLY A 236 -5.86 -5.31 -14.25
N LYS A 237 -5.86 -4.75 -15.46
CA LYS A 237 -5.25 -5.36 -16.64
C LYS A 237 -3.84 -4.80 -16.83
N ILE A 238 -2.87 -5.71 -16.98
CA ILE A 238 -1.48 -5.40 -17.34
C ILE A 238 -1.27 -5.72 -18.82
N ALA A 239 -0.58 -4.83 -19.53
CA ALA A 239 -0.15 -5.05 -20.92
C ALA A 239 1.29 -4.54 -21.13
N PRO A 240 2.00 -4.98 -22.19
CA PRO A 240 3.34 -4.49 -22.49
C PRO A 240 3.39 -2.96 -22.58
N GLY A 241 4.41 -2.35 -21.97
CA GLY A 241 4.65 -0.91 -22.03
C GLY A 241 5.42 -0.48 -23.30
N PRO A 242 5.55 0.83 -23.52
CA PRO A 242 6.29 1.38 -24.66
C PRO A 242 7.82 1.17 -24.59
N ASP A 243 8.37 0.79 -23.43
CA ASP A 243 9.81 0.61 -23.24
C ASP A 243 10.14 -0.44 -22.15
N GLN A 244 11.44 -0.63 -21.90
CA GLN A 244 11.95 -1.60 -20.92
C GLN A 244 11.72 -1.21 -19.45
N PHE A 245 11.25 0.01 -19.17
CA PHE A 245 11.04 0.54 -17.82
C PHE A 245 9.56 0.67 -17.47
N THR A 246 8.67 0.21 -18.35
CA THR A 246 7.23 0.43 -18.21
C THR A 246 6.38 -0.79 -18.54
N VAL A 247 5.24 -0.87 -17.86
CA VAL A 247 4.07 -1.65 -18.31
C VAL A 247 2.81 -0.79 -18.27
N LEU A 248 1.85 -1.10 -19.13
CA LEU A 248 0.53 -0.48 -19.10
C LEU A 248 -0.31 -1.12 -18.00
N PHE A 249 -1.07 -0.28 -17.27
CA PHE A 249 -1.99 -0.72 -16.23
C PHE A 249 -3.33 0.00 -16.34
N THR A 250 -4.40 -0.78 -16.49
CA THR A 250 -5.79 -0.27 -16.43
C THR A 250 -6.43 -0.81 -15.14
N PRO A 251 -6.86 0.08 -14.20
CA PRO A 251 -7.45 -0.36 -12.95
C PRO A 251 -8.83 -1.00 -13.19
N ASP A 252 -9.19 -1.99 -12.37
CA ASP A 252 -10.51 -2.64 -12.40
C ASP A 252 -11.23 -2.39 -11.05
N PRO A 253 -12.52 -2.00 -11.04
CA PRO A 253 -13.29 -1.83 -9.80
C PRO A 253 -13.31 -3.04 -8.86
N VAL A 254 -13.03 -4.25 -9.37
CA VAL A 254 -12.83 -5.45 -8.53
C VAL A 254 -11.74 -5.25 -7.48
N ALA A 255 -10.81 -4.30 -7.68
CA ALA A 255 -9.80 -3.93 -6.70
C ALA A 255 -10.41 -3.47 -5.36
N PHE A 256 -11.65 -2.94 -5.33
CA PHE A 256 -12.34 -2.57 -4.09
C PHE A 256 -12.84 -3.77 -3.28
N HIS A 257 -12.72 -4.99 -3.80
CA HIS A 257 -12.91 -6.19 -3.01
C HIS A 257 -11.93 -6.18 -1.84
N VAL A 258 -12.47 -6.26 -0.62
CA VAL A 258 -11.69 -6.38 0.61
C VAL A 258 -11.22 -7.82 0.74
N GLU A 259 -9.93 -8.02 0.97
CA GLU A 259 -9.35 -9.35 1.21
C GLU A 259 -9.59 -9.76 2.67
N PRO A 260 -10.53 -10.68 2.96
CA PRO A 260 -10.93 -11.00 4.33
C PRO A 260 -9.83 -11.69 5.16
N LEU A 261 -8.81 -12.27 4.50
CA LEU A 261 -7.69 -12.94 5.17
C LEU A 261 -6.49 -12.00 5.42
N ASP A 262 -6.48 -10.80 4.85
CA ASP A 262 -5.45 -9.79 5.10
C ASP A 262 -5.97 -8.75 6.09
N PRO A 263 -5.60 -8.84 7.39
CA PRO A 263 -6.07 -7.88 8.39
C PRO A 263 -5.51 -6.47 8.22
N LEU A 264 -4.55 -6.29 7.32
CA LEU A 264 -3.91 -5.03 6.98
C LEU A 264 -4.27 -4.58 5.56
N ASP A 265 -5.34 -5.11 4.97
CA ASP A 265 -5.98 -4.54 3.80
C ASP A 265 -6.73 -3.24 4.21
N PRO A 266 -6.35 -2.06 3.69
CA PRO A 266 -6.81 -0.79 4.22
C PRO A 266 -8.16 -0.33 3.65
#